data_AF-A0A0A1X8H4-F1
#
_entry.id   AF-A0A0A1X8H4-F1
#
_cell.length_a   1.000
_cell.length_b   1.000
_cell.length_c   1.000
_cell.angle_alpha   90.00
_cell.angle_beta   90.00
_cell.angle_gamma   90.00
#
_symmetry.space_group_name_H-M   'P 1'
#
loop_
_entity.id
_entity.type
_entity.pdbx_description
1 polymer ?
#
loop_
_entity_poly.entity_id
_entity_poly.type
_entity_poly.pdbx_seq_one_letter_code
_entity_poly.pdbx_strand_id
1 'polypeptide(L)'
;MADNYLQPVNNHFDLNAGDLEDVDDDIFLNNSRSNSTISGRGSVIQGAVGGRSTNPFDDPQQIYAEKRREIESRTLESTQRSLGLLYETEDVGKATAVELAKQREQLENTSRQLDEINSTLRFSQRHLNGLKSVFGGLKNYLSGNRDVPLTRTPSTQSGVNQAGQNQAPTDTTGNNSKSPPAMSPTERYDNHPISRIRDDTTAFKQREQMQAQRSNNPFQTQLESNLDEMCDNLSRLKCLASDLGGEIESQNELLDNMNYKIEDVDLKMNKQNKEINKLLGKK
;
A
#
# COMPACT_ATOMS: atom_id res chain seq x y z
N MET A 1 -1.14 -26.28 -21.74
CA MET A 1 -1.99 -25.95 -20.58
C MET A 1 -1.61 -24.55 -20.10
N ALA A 2 -1.95 -23.59 -20.93
CA ALA A 2 -1.96 -22.14 -20.73
C ALA A 2 -3.12 -21.64 -21.61
N ASP A 3 -3.53 -20.38 -21.48
CA ASP A 3 -4.68 -19.73 -22.16
C ASP A 3 -6.01 -19.81 -21.40
N ASN A 4 -6.14 -19.02 -20.32
CA ASN A 4 -7.45 -18.53 -19.83
C ASN A 4 -7.31 -17.31 -18.89
N TYR A 5 -6.47 -16.33 -19.26
CA TYR A 5 -6.33 -15.05 -18.57
C TYR A 5 -6.60 -13.89 -19.54
N LEU A 6 -7.84 -13.78 -20.05
CA LEU A 6 -8.39 -12.61 -20.74
C LEU A 6 -9.88 -12.86 -21.06
N GLN A 7 -10.72 -12.86 -20.03
CA GLN A 7 -12.12 -12.45 -20.21
C GLN A 7 -12.19 -10.95 -19.92
N PRO A 8 -12.83 -10.13 -20.78
CA PRO A 8 -12.98 -8.71 -20.51
C PRO A 8 -13.83 -8.54 -19.24
N VAL A 9 -13.30 -7.78 -18.28
CA VAL A 9 -14.09 -7.30 -17.14
C VAL A 9 -15.22 -6.45 -17.70
N ASN A 10 -16.46 -6.67 -17.27
CA ASN A 10 -17.57 -5.81 -17.68
C ASN A 10 -17.27 -4.36 -17.22
N ASN A 11 -17.05 -3.47 -18.19
CA ASN A 11 -16.79 -2.06 -17.93
C ASN A 11 -18.03 -1.43 -17.30
N HIS A 12 -18.05 -1.27 -15.97
CA HIS A 12 -19.04 -0.43 -15.28
C HIS A 12 -18.72 1.08 -15.40
N PHE A 13 -17.86 1.44 -16.35
CA PHE A 13 -17.46 2.79 -16.74
C PHE A 13 -17.66 3.01 -18.25
N ASP A 14 -18.62 2.32 -18.85
CA ASP A 14 -19.07 2.64 -20.21
C ASP A 14 -19.95 3.90 -20.15
N LEU A 15 -19.31 5.07 -20.23
CA LEU A 15 -19.95 6.36 -20.42
C LEU A 15 -20.57 6.42 -21.81
N ASN A 16 -21.71 5.73 -21.98
CA ASN A 16 -22.53 5.86 -23.16
C ASN A 16 -22.94 7.34 -23.30
N ALA A 17 -22.68 7.91 -24.48
CA ALA A 17 -22.91 9.33 -24.78
C ALA A 17 -24.42 9.70 -24.92
N GLY A 18 -25.30 8.96 -24.24
CA GLY A 18 -26.74 9.17 -24.14
C GLY A 18 -27.30 8.93 -22.72
N ASP A 19 -26.45 8.77 -21.70
CA ASP A 19 -26.84 8.64 -20.28
C ASP A 19 -26.44 9.90 -19.45
N LEU A 20 -26.35 11.05 -20.14
CA LEU A 20 -26.07 12.38 -19.59
C LEU A 20 -27.19 13.40 -19.89
N GLU A 21 -28.27 12.97 -20.55
CA GLU A 21 -29.52 13.73 -20.62
C GLU A 21 -30.33 13.44 -19.33
N ASP A 22 -31.30 14.30 -19.02
CA ASP A 22 -32.16 14.24 -17.82
C ASP A 22 -31.52 14.70 -16.47
N VAL A 23 -30.58 15.64 -16.51
CA VAL A 23 -30.71 16.78 -15.60
C VAL A 23 -31.79 17.70 -16.20
N ASP A 24 -33.01 17.65 -15.66
CA ASP A 24 -34.13 18.49 -16.13
C ASP A 24 -33.75 19.98 -16.08
N ASP A 25 -33.37 20.56 -17.22
CA ASP A 25 -33.11 21.99 -17.38
C ASP A 25 -34.32 22.82 -16.91
N ASP A 26 -35.53 22.28 -17.06
CA ASP A 26 -36.78 22.88 -16.61
C ASP A 26 -36.86 23.05 -15.08
N ILE A 27 -36.25 22.17 -14.28
CA ILE A 27 -36.18 22.34 -12.81
C ILE A 27 -35.27 23.52 -12.46
N PHE A 28 -34.13 23.64 -13.15
CA PHE A 28 -33.18 24.74 -12.95
C PHE A 28 -33.77 26.09 -13.40
N LEU A 29 -34.45 26.11 -14.54
CA LEU A 29 -35.09 27.30 -15.10
C LEU A 29 -36.29 27.77 -14.29
N ASN A 30 -37.12 26.86 -13.76
CA ASN A 30 -38.33 27.23 -13.00
C ASN A 30 -38.00 27.86 -11.63
N ASN A 31 -36.94 27.41 -10.96
CA ASN A 31 -36.50 27.99 -9.68
C ASN A 31 -36.00 29.45 -9.82
N SER A 32 -35.64 29.89 -11.03
CA SER A 32 -35.17 31.26 -11.29
C SER A 32 -36.28 32.30 -11.53
N ARG A 33 -37.58 31.89 -11.52
CA ARG A 33 -38.71 32.75 -11.96
C ARG A 33 -39.82 32.98 -10.93
N SER A 34 -39.55 32.82 -9.64
CA SER A 34 -40.53 33.04 -8.57
C SER A 34 -40.15 34.12 -7.54
N ASN A 35 -39.64 35.28 -7.99
CA ASN A 35 -39.80 36.51 -7.23
C ASN A 35 -40.01 37.73 -8.14
N SER A 36 -41.15 38.39 -7.99
CA SER A 36 -41.44 39.70 -8.59
C SER A 36 -41.41 40.75 -7.47
N THR A 37 -41.06 42.01 -7.72
CA THR A 37 -42.01 42.99 -8.26
C THR A 37 -41.33 44.32 -8.60
N ILE A 38 -42.06 45.10 -9.42
CA ILE A 38 -41.92 46.53 -9.79
C ILE A 38 -41.06 46.75 -11.06
N SER A 39 -41.56 47.32 -12.18
CA SER A 39 -42.77 48.14 -12.43
C SER A 39 -43.22 48.05 -13.89
N GLY A 40 -44.48 48.42 -14.22
CA GLY A 40 -44.82 48.86 -15.58
C GLY A 40 -46.08 48.28 -16.28
N ARG A 41 -47.27 48.68 -15.82
CA ARG A 41 -48.40 49.17 -16.67
C ARG A 41 -48.88 48.30 -17.87
N GLY A 42 -50.10 47.75 -17.77
CA GLY A 42 -50.99 47.71 -18.94
C GLY A 42 -52.07 46.62 -19.03
N SER A 43 -53.33 47.06 -18.99
CA SER A 43 -54.55 46.41 -19.52
C SER A 43 -55.25 45.30 -18.72
N VAL A 44 -56.58 45.45 -18.69
CA VAL A 44 -57.58 44.58 -18.06
C VAL A 44 -58.11 43.59 -19.10
N ILE A 45 -58.18 42.29 -18.75
CA ILE A 45 -59.29 41.40 -19.15
C ILE A 45 -59.65 40.50 -17.95
N GLN A 46 -60.93 40.13 -17.89
CA GLN A 46 -61.65 39.67 -16.71
C GLN A 46 -61.87 38.14 -16.71
N GLY A 47 -61.50 37.50 -15.61
CA GLY A 47 -62.16 36.31 -15.03
C GLY A 47 -62.32 35.04 -15.87
N ALA A 48 -61.47 34.03 -15.60
CA ALA A 48 -61.88 32.63 -15.62
C ALA A 48 -61.05 31.80 -14.62
N VAL A 49 -61.76 31.11 -13.74
CA VAL A 49 -61.37 29.97 -12.88
C VAL A 49 -59.90 29.53 -12.96
N GLY A 50 -59.13 29.81 -11.91
CA GLY A 50 -57.82 29.17 -11.69
C GLY A 50 -58.00 27.67 -11.49
N GLY A 51 -57.74 26.90 -12.54
CA GLY A 51 -57.82 25.44 -12.52
C GLY A 51 -56.81 24.85 -11.53
N ARG A 52 -57.30 24.45 -10.36
CA ARG A 52 -56.61 23.47 -9.51
C ARG A 52 -56.44 22.20 -10.36
N SER A 53 -55.21 21.82 -10.69
CA SER A 53 -54.98 20.57 -11.42
C SER A 53 -55.55 19.41 -10.61
N THR A 54 -56.50 18.67 -11.18
CA THR A 54 -57.21 17.58 -10.50
C THR A 54 -56.62 16.21 -10.81
N ASN A 55 -55.35 16.14 -11.21
CA ASN A 55 -54.63 14.88 -11.40
C ASN A 55 -54.29 14.28 -10.02
N PRO A 56 -54.86 13.11 -9.63
CA PRO A 56 -54.60 12.53 -8.30
C PRO A 56 -53.24 11.81 -8.20
N PHE A 57 -52.46 11.80 -9.29
CA PHE A 57 -51.25 10.97 -9.46
C PHE A 57 -49.95 11.79 -9.57
N ASP A 58 -50.05 13.10 -9.84
CA ASP A 58 -48.89 13.99 -10.01
C ASP A 58 -48.71 14.88 -8.79
N ASP A 59 -48.29 14.29 -7.67
CA ASP A 59 -47.77 15.04 -6.52
C ASP A 59 -46.24 14.90 -6.54
N PRO A 60 -45.48 15.87 -7.11
CA PRO A 60 -44.05 15.71 -7.35
C PRO A 60 -43.26 15.35 -6.10
N GLN A 61 -43.72 15.81 -4.93
CA GLN A 61 -43.12 15.50 -3.64
C GLN A 61 -43.04 14.00 -3.34
N GLN A 62 -44.01 13.21 -3.82
CA GLN A 62 -44.05 11.76 -3.61
C GLN A 62 -43.01 11.05 -4.48
N ILE A 63 -42.90 11.44 -5.75
CA ILE A 63 -41.89 10.91 -6.69
C ILE A 63 -40.46 11.23 -6.18
N TYR A 64 -40.22 12.45 -5.70
CA TYR A 64 -38.92 12.80 -5.09
C TYR A 64 -38.64 12.02 -3.79
N ALA A 65 -39.66 11.73 -2.99
CA ALA A 65 -39.51 10.94 -1.76
C ALA A 65 -39.20 9.46 -2.05
N GLU A 66 -39.80 8.89 -3.10
CA GLU A 66 -39.54 7.52 -3.54
C GLU A 66 -38.14 7.38 -4.17
N LYS A 67 -37.78 8.26 -5.12
CA LYS A 67 -36.41 8.32 -5.68
C LYS A 67 -35.34 8.46 -4.58
N ARG A 68 -35.60 9.31 -3.57
CA ARG A 68 -34.67 9.44 -2.43
C ARG A 68 -34.52 8.13 -1.65
N ARG A 69 -35.63 7.43 -1.33
CA ARG A 69 -35.58 6.14 -0.62
C ARG A 69 -34.84 5.06 -1.42
N GLU A 70 -35.04 5.03 -2.74
CA GLU A 70 -34.33 4.09 -3.62
C GLU A 70 -32.81 4.34 -3.56
N ILE A 71 -32.38 5.59 -3.72
CA ILE A 71 -30.97 5.98 -3.59
C ILE A 71 -30.42 5.61 -2.20
N GLU A 72 -31.14 5.93 -1.12
CA GLU A 72 -30.77 5.59 0.25
C GLU A 72 -30.57 4.06 0.42
N SER A 73 -31.51 3.24 -0.04
CA SER A 73 -31.40 1.77 0.04
C SER A 73 -30.24 1.20 -0.78
N ARG A 74 -30.05 1.68 -2.02
CA ARG A 74 -28.96 1.26 -2.92
C ARG A 74 -27.60 1.65 -2.35
N THR A 75 -27.49 2.83 -1.72
CA THR A 75 -26.26 3.27 -1.06
C THR A 75 -25.93 2.39 0.15
N LEU A 76 -26.90 2.08 1.02
CA LEU A 76 -26.67 1.16 2.15
C LEU A 76 -26.24 -0.23 1.69
N GLU A 77 -26.97 -0.83 0.74
CA GLU A 77 -26.62 -2.15 0.18
C GLU A 77 -25.20 -2.14 -0.42
N SER A 78 -24.84 -1.08 -1.15
CA SER A 78 -23.49 -0.93 -1.70
C SER A 78 -22.43 -0.89 -0.60
N THR A 79 -22.62 -0.13 0.48
CA THR A 79 -21.67 -0.12 1.61
C THR A 79 -21.58 -1.45 2.33
N GLN A 80 -22.68 -2.18 2.47
CA GLN A 80 -22.69 -3.51 3.10
C GLN A 80 -21.95 -4.56 2.24
N ARG A 81 -22.10 -4.51 0.91
CA ARG A 81 -21.30 -5.36 0.00
C ARG A 81 -19.82 -5.01 0.04
N SER A 82 -19.47 -3.72 0.07
CA SER A 82 -18.09 -3.26 0.23
C SER A 82 -17.46 -3.72 1.55
N LEU A 83 -18.19 -3.65 2.67
CA LEU A 83 -17.75 -4.22 3.95
C LEU A 83 -17.45 -5.72 3.85
N GLY A 84 -18.35 -6.50 3.26
CA GLY A 84 -18.13 -7.94 3.03
C GLY A 84 -16.86 -8.24 2.24
N LEU A 85 -16.64 -7.49 1.14
CA LEU A 85 -15.43 -7.63 0.32
C LEU A 85 -14.16 -7.23 1.08
N LEU A 86 -14.22 -6.22 1.95
CA LEU A 86 -13.08 -5.81 2.77
C LEU A 86 -12.71 -6.87 3.81
N TYR A 87 -13.69 -7.49 4.46
CA TYR A 87 -13.46 -8.61 5.38
C TYR A 87 -12.87 -9.84 4.67
N GLU A 88 -13.41 -10.22 3.51
CA GLU A 88 -12.85 -11.30 2.68
C GLU A 88 -11.41 -10.98 2.26
N THR A 89 -11.13 -9.73 1.86
CA THR A 89 -9.78 -9.27 1.52
C THR A 89 -8.84 -9.32 2.72
N GLU A 90 -9.33 -9.01 3.93
CA GLU A 90 -8.52 -9.06 5.16
C GLU A 90 -8.10 -10.49 5.51
N ASP A 91 -9.02 -11.45 5.36
CA ASP A 91 -8.73 -12.87 5.62
C ASP A 91 -7.81 -13.50 4.56
N VAL A 92 -7.98 -13.15 3.28
CA VAL A 92 -7.02 -13.51 2.22
C VAL A 92 -5.65 -12.89 2.48
N GLY A 93 -5.60 -11.63 2.95
CA GLY A 93 -4.37 -10.94 3.36
C GLY A 93 -3.65 -11.63 4.52
N LYS A 94 -4.37 -12.04 5.57
CA LYS A 94 -3.82 -12.83 6.69
C LYS A 94 -3.28 -14.18 6.23
N ALA A 95 -4.02 -14.91 5.39
CA ALA A 95 -3.56 -16.18 4.85
C ALA A 95 -2.28 -16.02 4.03
N THR A 96 -2.20 -14.94 3.23
CA THR A 96 -1.01 -14.58 2.46
C THR A 96 0.18 -14.25 3.37
N ALA A 97 -0.03 -13.54 4.48
CA ALA A 97 1.01 -13.26 5.47
C ALA A 97 1.61 -14.52 6.10
N VAL A 98 0.75 -15.49 6.44
CA VAL A 98 1.17 -16.78 7.01
C VAL A 98 1.99 -17.59 5.98
N GLU A 99 1.57 -17.63 4.72
CA GLU A 99 2.32 -18.35 3.69
C GLU A 99 3.65 -17.65 3.37
N LEU A 100 3.72 -16.32 3.34
CA LEU A 100 4.98 -15.59 3.18
C LEU A 100 5.95 -15.84 4.33
N ALA A 101 5.49 -15.85 5.58
CA ALA A 101 6.34 -16.19 6.74
C ALA A 101 6.90 -17.63 6.63
N LYS A 102 6.08 -18.58 6.16
CA LYS A 102 6.50 -19.97 5.90
C LYS A 102 7.47 -20.08 4.72
N GLN A 103 7.30 -19.29 3.66
CA GLN A 103 8.25 -19.20 2.55
C GLN A 103 9.59 -18.66 3.03
N ARG A 104 9.59 -17.60 3.85
CA ARG A 104 10.80 -17.05 4.48
C ARG A 104 11.61 -18.12 5.21
N GLU A 105 10.97 -18.93 6.04
CA GLU A 105 11.64 -20.01 6.78
C GLU A 105 12.33 -21.02 5.82
N GLN A 106 11.68 -21.37 4.71
CA GLN A 106 12.26 -22.26 3.69
C GLN A 106 13.48 -21.62 3.01
N LEU A 107 13.42 -20.33 2.68
CA LEU A 107 14.53 -19.58 2.10
C LEU A 107 15.70 -19.50 3.11
N GLU A 108 15.44 -19.20 4.38
CA GLU A 108 16.48 -19.15 5.42
C GLU A 108 17.15 -20.52 5.64
N ASN A 109 16.35 -21.60 5.70
CA ASN A 109 16.88 -22.96 5.84
C ASN A 109 17.71 -23.37 4.61
N THR A 110 17.30 -22.98 3.40
CA THR A 110 18.07 -23.18 2.16
C THR A 110 19.39 -22.41 2.21
N SER A 111 19.37 -21.14 2.64
CA SER A 111 20.57 -20.30 2.80
C SER A 111 21.59 -20.91 3.78
N ARG A 112 21.12 -21.47 4.90
CA ARG A 112 21.96 -22.19 5.88
C ARG A 112 22.56 -23.46 5.29
N GLN A 113 21.78 -24.23 4.52
CA GLN A 113 22.27 -25.43 3.84
C GLN A 113 23.34 -25.10 2.79
N LEU A 114 23.20 -23.99 2.06
CA LEU A 114 24.23 -23.52 1.12
C LEU A 114 25.55 -23.15 1.83
N ASP A 115 25.48 -22.54 3.01
CA ASP A 115 26.67 -22.26 3.82
C ASP A 115 27.34 -23.54 4.34
N GLU A 116 26.55 -24.53 4.77
CA GLU A 116 27.04 -25.86 5.17
C GLU A 116 27.72 -26.58 4.01
N ILE A 117 27.13 -26.56 2.81
CA ILE A 117 27.73 -27.11 1.60
C ILE A 117 29.03 -26.39 1.26
N ASN A 118 29.08 -25.05 1.32
CA ASN A 118 30.30 -24.27 1.07
C ASN A 118 31.42 -24.63 2.08
N SER A 119 31.08 -24.79 3.35
CA SER A 119 32.00 -25.26 4.40
C SER A 119 32.51 -26.68 4.13
N THR A 120 31.60 -27.59 3.78
CA THR A 120 31.90 -29.00 3.44
C THR A 120 32.79 -29.09 2.21
N LEU A 121 32.54 -28.29 1.18
CA LEU A 121 33.41 -28.16 0.01
C LEU A 121 34.79 -27.64 0.41
N ARG A 122 34.90 -26.61 1.26
CA ARG A 122 36.22 -26.14 1.75
C ARG A 122 37.00 -27.24 2.49
N PHE A 123 36.32 -28.08 3.27
CA PHE A 123 36.92 -29.21 3.96
C PHE A 123 37.34 -30.33 2.97
N SER A 124 36.45 -30.73 2.06
CA SER A 124 36.71 -31.64 0.94
C SER A 124 37.94 -31.22 0.15
N GLN A 125 38.10 -29.93 -0.18
CA GLN A 125 39.27 -29.42 -0.90
C GLN A 125 40.60 -29.70 -0.17
N ARG A 126 40.62 -29.60 1.16
CA ARG A 126 41.81 -29.93 1.97
C ARG A 126 42.11 -31.43 1.91
N HIS A 127 41.08 -32.28 1.98
CA HIS A 127 41.24 -33.73 1.81
C HIS A 127 41.72 -34.11 0.40
N LEU A 128 41.17 -33.52 -0.66
CA LEU A 128 41.63 -33.74 -2.04
C LEU A 128 43.08 -33.29 -2.23
N ASN A 129 43.50 -32.19 -1.62
CA ASN A 129 44.89 -31.75 -1.64
C ASN A 129 45.82 -32.72 -0.87
N GLY A 130 45.35 -33.27 0.25
CA GLY A 130 46.03 -34.36 0.95
C GLY A 130 46.18 -35.63 0.10
N LEU A 131 45.10 -36.05 -0.58
CA LEU A 131 45.10 -37.22 -1.47
C LEU A 131 46.04 -37.04 -2.68
N LYS A 132 46.07 -35.85 -3.31
CA LYS A 132 47.07 -35.50 -4.32
C LYS A 132 48.49 -35.59 -3.76
N SER A 133 48.72 -35.14 -2.53
CA SER A 133 50.03 -35.15 -1.90
C SER A 133 50.53 -36.58 -1.64
N VAL A 134 49.69 -37.50 -1.14
CA VAL A 134 50.11 -38.90 -0.93
C VAL A 134 50.30 -39.66 -2.25
N PHE A 135 49.45 -39.47 -3.26
CA PHE A 135 49.66 -40.09 -4.58
C PHE A 135 50.90 -39.53 -5.29
N GLY A 136 51.11 -38.21 -5.23
CA GLY A 136 52.31 -37.56 -5.78
C GLY A 136 53.58 -37.97 -5.04
N GLY A 137 53.52 -38.05 -3.72
CA GLY A 137 54.62 -38.52 -2.86
C GLY A 137 54.98 -39.98 -3.12
N LEU A 138 53.99 -40.88 -3.22
CA LEU A 138 54.24 -42.28 -3.58
C LEU A 138 54.85 -42.39 -4.98
N LYS A 139 54.33 -41.64 -5.96
CA LYS A 139 54.88 -41.61 -7.32
C LYS A 139 56.33 -41.12 -7.34
N ASN A 140 56.64 -40.04 -6.64
CA ASN A 140 57.99 -39.46 -6.62
C ASN A 140 58.99 -40.30 -5.81
N TYR A 141 58.52 -40.97 -4.76
CA TYR A 141 59.31 -41.95 -3.99
C TYR A 141 59.59 -43.22 -4.81
N LEU A 142 58.60 -43.70 -5.58
CA LEU A 142 58.74 -44.87 -6.45
C LEU A 142 59.49 -44.56 -7.76
N SER A 143 59.48 -43.32 -8.24
CA SER A 143 60.20 -42.88 -9.45
C SER A 143 61.62 -42.36 -9.20
N GLY A 144 62.14 -42.51 -7.97
CA GLY A 144 63.57 -42.55 -7.66
C GLY A 144 64.48 -41.55 -8.38
N ASN A 145 64.27 -40.24 -8.19
CA ASN A 145 65.31 -39.22 -8.40
C ASN A 145 65.10 -38.06 -7.41
N ARG A 146 66.10 -37.80 -6.56
CA ARG A 146 66.11 -36.71 -5.59
C ARG A 146 67.09 -35.64 -6.06
N ASP A 147 66.63 -34.41 -6.13
CA ASP A 147 67.48 -33.23 -5.98
C ASP A 147 66.75 -32.18 -5.13
N VAL A 148 67.50 -31.54 -4.24
CA VAL A 148 67.01 -30.54 -3.27
C VAL A 148 67.97 -29.36 -3.32
N PRO A 149 67.47 -28.11 -3.32
CA PRO A 149 67.91 -27.22 -2.24
C PRO A 149 66.77 -26.42 -1.61
N LEU A 150 66.86 -26.20 -0.29
CA LEU A 150 66.13 -25.15 0.41
C LEU A 150 66.84 -23.80 0.15
N THR A 151 66.09 -22.74 -0.17
CA THR A 151 66.51 -21.35 0.13
C THR A 151 65.32 -20.39 0.14
N ARG A 152 65.05 -19.75 1.29
CA ARG A 152 64.88 -18.28 1.46
C ARG A 152 64.32 -17.90 2.83
N THR A 153 65.10 -17.10 3.56
CA THR A 153 64.64 -16.09 4.52
C THR A 153 64.20 -14.83 3.74
N PRO A 154 63.47 -13.84 4.33
CA PRO A 154 64.11 -12.82 5.18
C PRO A 154 63.27 -12.15 6.31
N SER A 155 64.01 -11.56 7.27
CA SER A 155 63.80 -10.29 8.02
C SER A 155 62.48 -9.89 8.74
N THR A 156 62.61 -9.88 10.07
CA THR A 156 62.18 -8.95 11.16
C THR A 156 61.71 -7.49 10.91
N GLN A 157 60.85 -7.00 11.84
CA GLN A 157 60.69 -5.61 12.40
C GLN A 157 60.18 -4.50 11.43
N SER A 158 59.40 -3.45 11.76
CA SER A 158 58.74 -2.85 12.97
C SER A 158 57.60 -1.90 12.48
N GLY A 159 56.77 -1.16 13.26
CA GLY A 159 56.55 -1.00 14.71
C GLY A 159 56.09 0.44 15.12
N VAL A 160 55.31 0.56 16.22
CA VAL A 160 55.01 1.79 17.03
C VAL A 160 53.97 2.85 16.56
N ASN A 161 52.84 2.88 17.27
CA ASN A 161 52.04 3.97 17.91
C ASN A 161 52.07 5.45 17.45
N GLN A 162 50.87 6.05 17.33
CA GLN A 162 50.26 7.15 18.15
C GLN A 162 48.87 7.50 17.55
N ALA A 163 47.76 7.80 18.25
CA ALA A 163 47.45 8.50 19.50
C ALA A 163 47.32 10.05 19.37
N GLY A 164 46.11 10.58 19.58
CA GLY A 164 45.72 12.01 19.51
C GLY A 164 44.31 12.18 18.91
N GLN A 165 43.24 12.44 19.69
CA GLN A 165 42.78 13.76 20.19
C GLN A 165 42.31 14.72 19.06
N ASN A 166 41.23 15.51 19.16
CA ASN A 166 40.08 15.61 20.08
C ASN A 166 39.07 16.66 19.53
N GLN A 167 37.89 16.80 20.16
CA GLN A 167 37.01 18.00 20.22
C GLN A 167 36.12 18.43 19.01
N ALA A 168 34.81 18.27 19.21
CA ALA A 168 33.84 19.39 19.17
C ALA A 168 33.89 20.14 20.55
N PRO A 169 33.17 21.26 20.85
CA PRO A 169 32.02 21.88 20.17
C PRO A 169 32.06 23.44 20.08
N THR A 170 30.97 24.08 19.61
CA THR A 170 30.54 25.43 20.06
C THR A 170 29.04 25.66 19.80
N ASP A 171 28.34 26.27 20.76
CA ASP A 171 26.95 26.73 20.69
C ASP A 171 26.77 28.07 19.93
N THR A 172 25.52 28.39 19.53
CA THR A 172 24.69 29.50 20.10
C THR A 172 23.65 30.03 19.09
N THR A 173 22.49 30.46 19.61
CA THR A 173 21.40 31.19 18.93
C THR A 173 20.43 30.31 18.13
N GLY A 174 19.15 30.12 18.47
CA GLY A 174 18.32 30.82 19.47
C GLY A 174 17.38 31.83 18.81
N ASN A 175 16.33 31.35 18.13
CA ASN A 175 15.22 32.20 17.72
C ASN A 175 13.89 31.45 17.82
N ASN A 176 12.96 31.99 18.60
CA ASN A 176 11.79 31.26 19.12
C ASN A 176 10.49 31.86 18.57
N SER A 177 10.23 31.61 17.28
CA SER A 177 9.04 32.09 16.58
C SER A 177 7.87 31.15 16.80
N LYS A 178 7.02 31.43 17.80
CA LYS A 178 5.73 30.76 17.99
C LYS A 178 4.81 31.01 16.79
N SER A 179 4.68 30.03 15.91
CA SER A 179 3.55 29.95 15.00
C SER A 179 2.26 29.66 15.79
N PRO A 180 1.13 30.32 15.49
CA PRO A 180 -0.16 29.89 16.02
C PRO A 180 -0.56 28.53 15.40
N PRO A 181 -1.33 27.69 16.09
CA PRO A 181 -1.80 26.41 15.54
C PRO A 181 -2.67 26.64 14.31
N ALA A 182 -2.65 25.68 13.39
CA ALA A 182 -3.44 25.72 12.18
C ALA A 182 -4.94 25.50 12.48
N MET A 183 -5.68 26.60 12.69
CA MET A 183 -7.14 26.57 12.75
C MET A 183 -7.73 25.96 11.47
N SER A 184 -8.74 25.12 11.66
CA SER A 184 -9.55 24.52 10.60
C SER A 184 -10.28 25.59 9.76
N PRO A 185 -10.72 25.27 8.53
CA PRO A 185 -11.46 26.21 7.69
C PRO A 185 -12.72 26.78 8.34
N THR A 186 -13.40 26.00 9.20
CA THR A 186 -14.60 26.42 9.92
C THR A 186 -14.30 27.48 10.99
N GLU A 187 -13.27 27.28 11.80
CA GLU A 187 -12.92 28.20 12.91
C GLU A 187 -12.53 29.61 12.44
N ARG A 188 -12.07 29.75 11.19
CA ARG A 188 -11.78 31.05 10.58
C ARG A 188 -13.04 31.85 10.22
N TYR A 189 -14.16 31.18 9.96
CA TYR A 189 -15.41 31.81 9.55
C TYR A 189 -16.17 32.43 10.73
N ASP A 190 -16.19 31.72 11.87
CA ASP A 190 -16.85 32.15 13.10
C ASP A 190 -16.15 33.34 13.79
N ASN A 191 -14.87 33.58 13.47
CA ASN A 191 -14.08 34.67 14.04
C ASN A 191 -14.05 35.96 13.19
N HIS A 192 -14.72 35.98 12.03
CA HIS A 192 -14.74 37.16 11.16
C HIS A 192 -15.60 38.30 11.77
N PRO A 193 -15.18 39.57 11.73
CA PRO A 193 -15.94 40.68 12.33
C PRO A 193 -17.34 40.87 11.74
N ILE A 194 -17.55 40.48 10.47
CA ILE A 194 -18.86 40.50 9.81
C ILE A 194 -19.82 39.49 10.47
N SER A 195 -19.33 38.29 10.84
CA SER A 195 -20.12 37.24 11.49
C SER A 195 -20.57 37.63 12.91
N ARG A 196 -19.84 38.55 13.57
CA ARG A 196 -20.17 39.03 14.93
C ARG A 196 -21.11 40.25 14.95
N ILE A 197 -21.29 40.93 13.82
CA ILE A 197 -22.18 42.10 13.67
C ILE A 197 -23.58 41.67 13.23
N ARG A 198 -23.70 40.55 12.53
CA ARG A 198 -24.98 39.89 12.29
C ARG A 198 -25.36 39.16 13.57
N ASP A 199 -26.45 39.57 14.21
CA ASP A 199 -26.99 38.88 15.40
C ASP A 199 -27.62 37.56 14.94
N ASP A 200 -26.75 36.58 14.70
CA ASP A 200 -27.02 35.35 13.98
C ASP A 200 -27.70 34.29 14.86
N THR A 201 -28.32 34.70 15.97
CA THR A 201 -29.08 33.81 16.89
C THR A 201 -30.20 33.03 16.19
N THR A 202 -30.65 33.49 15.02
CA THR A 202 -31.57 32.75 14.14
C THR A 202 -30.84 31.78 13.20
N ALA A 203 -29.72 32.16 12.58
CA ALA A 203 -28.95 31.29 11.69
C ALA A 203 -28.20 30.19 12.45
N PHE A 204 -27.70 30.46 13.66
CA PHE A 204 -27.11 29.47 14.54
C PHE A 204 -28.15 28.41 14.94
N LYS A 205 -29.36 28.84 15.32
CA LYS A 205 -30.50 27.93 15.58
C LYS A 205 -30.96 27.19 14.33
N GLN A 206 -30.94 27.81 13.16
CA GLN A 206 -31.30 27.16 11.90
C GLN A 206 -30.26 26.11 11.49
N ARG A 207 -28.96 26.38 11.72
CA ARG A 207 -27.86 25.45 11.53
C ARG A 207 -27.95 24.28 12.52
N GLU A 208 -28.21 24.57 13.79
CA GLU A 208 -28.45 23.58 14.84
C GLU A 208 -29.67 22.70 14.53
N GLN A 209 -30.77 23.28 14.03
CA GLN A 209 -31.96 22.53 13.60
C GLN A 209 -31.71 21.69 12.33
N MET A 210 -30.97 22.20 11.34
CA MET A 210 -30.56 21.40 10.17
C MET A 210 -29.60 20.26 10.55
N GLN A 211 -28.73 20.50 11.54
CA GLN A 211 -27.76 19.51 12.02
C GLN A 211 -28.47 18.43 12.87
N ALA A 212 -29.45 18.82 13.69
CA ALA A 212 -30.36 17.90 14.40
C ALA A 212 -31.27 17.11 13.43
N GLN A 213 -31.70 17.71 12.31
CA GLN A 213 -32.43 16.99 11.26
C GLN A 213 -31.54 15.98 10.53
N ARG A 214 -30.24 16.27 10.34
CA ARG A 214 -29.27 15.29 9.84
C ARG A 214 -29.02 14.15 10.84
N SER A 215 -28.91 14.45 12.14
CA SER A 215 -28.67 13.43 13.18
C SER A 215 -29.87 12.51 13.46
N ASN A 216 -31.08 12.86 12.99
CA ASN A 216 -32.31 12.08 13.19
C ASN A 216 -32.69 11.19 11.99
N ASN A 217 -31.86 11.12 10.93
CA ASN A 217 -32.10 10.23 9.80
C ASN A 217 -31.42 8.88 10.04
N PRO A 218 -32.16 7.77 10.30
CA PRO A 218 -31.55 6.47 10.61
C PRO A 218 -30.69 5.93 9.47
N PHE A 219 -31.04 6.24 8.21
CA PHE A 219 -30.21 5.99 7.03
C PHE A 219 -28.81 6.61 7.17
N GLN A 220 -28.73 7.89 7.57
CA GLN A 220 -27.45 8.61 7.65
C GLN A 220 -26.57 8.03 8.75
N THR A 221 -27.14 7.70 9.91
CA THR A 221 -26.41 7.06 11.02
C THR A 221 -25.88 5.68 10.62
N GLN A 222 -26.68 4.87 9.93
CA GLN A 222 -26.23 3.55 9.46
C GLN A 222 -25.17 3.68 8.36
N LEU A 223 -25.32 4.63 7.43
CA LEU A 223 -24.34 4.90 6.39
C LEU A 223 -23.00 5.36 6.99
N GLU A 224 -23.02 6.28 7.95
CA GLU A 224 -21.82 6.78 8.64
C GLU A 224 -21.13 5.65 9.42
N SER A 225 -21.89 4.82 10.16
CA SER A 225 -21.36 3.63 10.81
C SER A 225 -20.71 2.63 9.84
N ASN A 226 -21.31 2.40 8.68
CA ASN A 226 -20.73 1.52 7.66
C ASN A 226 -19.47 2.14 7.03
N LEU A 227 -19.45 3.46 6.81
CA LEU A 227 -18.29 4.17 6.26
C LEU A 227 -17.11 4.15 7.24
N ASP A 228 -17.34 4.36 8.53
CA ASP A 228 -16.31 4.28 9.57
C ASP A 228 -15.73 2.86 9.67
N GLU A 229 -16.58 1.83 9.67
CA GLU A 229 -16.13 0.43 9.68
C GLU A 229 -15.33 0.09 8.40
N MET A 230 -15.68 0.65 7.24
CA MET A 230 -14.87 0.52 6.02
C MET A 230 -13.52 1.25 6.13
N CYS A 231 -13.47 2.44 6.73
CA CYS A 231 -12.22 3.17 6.98
C CYS A 231 -11.27 2.41 7.91
N ASP A 232 -11.81 1.76 8.95
CA ASP A 232 -11.06 0.90 9.86
C ASP A 232 -10.53 -0.37 9.16
N ASN A 233 -11.37 -1.04 8.37
CA ASN A 233 -10.98 -2.19 7.54
C ASN A 233 -9.89 -1.80 6.53
N LEU A 234 -10.05 -0.69 5.81
CA LEU A 234 -9.05 -0.17 4.87
C LEU A 234 -7.73 0.19 5.57
N SER A 235 -7.78 0.68 6.80
CA SER A 235 -6.60 0.96 7.61
C SER A 235 -5.86 -0.33 8.00
N ARG A 236 -6.59 -1.38 8.42
CA ARG A 236 -6.02 -2.71 8.67
C ARG A 236 -5.40 -3.32 7.41
N LEU A 237 -6.13 -3.27 6.30
CA LEU A 237 -5.65 -3.74 4.99
C LEU A 237 -4.41 -2.99 4.52
N LYS A 238 -4.31 -1.69 4.77
CA LYS A 238 -3.10 -0.90 4.47
C LYS A 238 -1.90 -1.34 5.30
N CYS A 239 -2.09 -1.60 6.60
CA CYS A 239 -1.03 -2.15 7.44
C CYS A 239 -0.58 -3.52 6.92
N LEU A 240 -1.51 -4.45 6.70
CA LEU A 240 -1.21 -5.76 6.11
C LEU A 240 -0.47 -5.61 4.78
N ALA A 241 -0.96 -4.81 3.84
CA ALA A 241 -0.31 -4.62 2.54
C ALA A 241 1.10 -4.03 2.66
N SER A 242 1.35 -3.14 3.63
CA SER A 242 2.69 -2.61 3.92
C SER A 242 3.61 -3.67 4.50
N ASP A 243 3.12 -4.50 5.43
CA ASP A 243 3.89 -5.57 6.06
C ASP A 243 4.22 -6.69 5.04
N LEU A 244 3.24 -7.07 4.20
CA LEU A 244 3.43 -8.00 3.09
C LEU A 244 4.45 -7.47 2.07
N GLY A 245 4.38 -6.17 1.73
CA GLY A 245 5.34 -5.53 0.84
C GLY A 245 6.77 -5.58 1.38
N GLY A 246 6.96 -5.19 2.64
CA GLY A 246 8.27 -5.24 3.31
C GLY A 246 8.83 -6.66 3.46
N GLU A 247 7.97 -7.65 3.72
CA GLU A 247 8.40 -9.06 3.76
C GLU A 247 8.82 -9.58 2.37
N ILE A 248 8.10 -9.23 1.30
CA ILE A 248 8.48 -9.55 -0.08
C ILE A 248 9.83 -8.89 -0.45
N GLU A 249 10.03 -7.61 -0.11
CA GLU A 249 11.31 -6.92 -0.32
C GLU A 249 12.47 -7.62 0.43
N SER A 250 12.24 -8.03 1.70
CA SER A 250 13.23 -8.78 2.48
C SER A 250 13.52 -10.17 1.90
N GLN A 251 12.52 -10.87 1.37
CA GLN A 251 12.71 -12.17 0.71
C GLN A 251 13.46 -12.03 -0.62
N ASN A 252 13.26 -10.95 -1.37
CA ASN A 252 14.02 -10.66 -2.59
C ASN A 252 15.52 -10.47 -2.28
N GLU A 253 15.87 -9.71 -1.23
CA GLU A 253 17.28 -9.56 -0.81
C GLU A 253 17.90 -10.91 -0.39
N LEU A 254 17.12 -11.75 0.30
CA LEU A 254 17.55 -13.10 0.69
C LEU A 254 17.73 -14.03 -0.53
N LEU A 255 16.87 -13.94 -1.54
CA LEU A 255 16.98 -14.67 -2.81
C LEU A 255 18.25 -14.26 -3.58
N ASP A 256 18.53 -12.96 -3.70
CA ASP A 256 19.75 -12.46 -4.35
C ASP A 256 21.01 -12.97 -3.64
N ASN A 257 21.03 -12.90 -2.30
CA ASN A 257 22.12 -13.42 -1.48
C ASN A 257 22.32 -14.94 -1.68
N MET A 258 21.23 -15.70 -1.71
CA MET A 258 21.29 -17.14 -1.99
C MET A 258 21.76 -17.45 -3.40
N ASN A 259 21.38 -16.67 -4.42
CA ASN A 259 21.86 -16.89 -5.78
C ASN A 259 23.40 -16.78 -5.84
N TYR A 260 23.98 -15.76 -5.21
CA TYR A 260 25.46 -15.66 -5.09
C TYR A 260 26.08 -16.85 -4.35
N LYS A 261 25.45 -17.36 -3.29
CA LYS A 261 25.91 -18.57 -2.58
C LYS A 261 25.84 -19.82 -3.46
N ILE A 262 24.76 -19.99 -4.23
CA ILE A 262 24.55 -21.12 -5.16
C ILE A 262 25.64 -21.10 -6.23
N GLU A 263 25.95 -19.95 -6.83
CA GLU A 263 27.00 -19.82 -7.84
C GLU A 263 28.40 -20.19 -7.28
N ASP A 264 28.75 -19.71 -6.09
CA ASP A 264 30.03 -20.04 -5.43
C ASP A 264 30.12 -21.54 -5.07
N VAL A 265 29.03 -22.12 -4.58
CA VAL A 265 28.90 -23.55 -4.27
C VAL A 265 29.05 -24.40 -5.54
N ASP A 266 28.32 -24.08 -6.61
CA ASP A 266 28.41 -24.81 -7.88
C ASP A 266 29.82 -24.72 -8.48
N LEU A 267 30.43 -23.53 -8.54
CA LEU A 267 31.78 -23.34 -9.04
C LEU A 267 32.81 -24.17 -8.25
N LYS A 268 32.65 -24.30 -6.93
CA LYS A 268 33.51 -25.13 -6.08
C LYS A 268 33.25 -26.62 -6.28
N MET A 269 31.98 -27.04 -6.32
CA MET A 269 31.58 -28.42 -6.55
C MET A 269 32.08 -28.92 -7.91
N ASN A 270 31.90 -28.13 -8.97
CA ASN A 270 32.37 -28.44 -10.32
C ASN A 270 33.90 -28.51 -10.41
N LYS A 271 34.64 -27.66 -9.69
CA LYS A 271 36.10 -27.77 -9.57
C LYS A 271 36.50 -29.08 -8.87
N GLN A 272 35.88 -29.40 -7.73
CA GLN A 272 36.20 -30.61 -6.96
C GLN A 272 35.85 -31.90 -7.69
N ASN A 273 34.71 -31.95 -8.37
CA ASN A 273 34.31 -33.10 -9.18
C ASN A 273 35.36 -33.38 -10.29
N LYS A 274 35.85 -32.34 -10.98
CA LYS A 274 36.96 -32.48 -11.95
C LYS A 274 38.25 -33.00 -11.31
N GLU A 275 38.59 -32.54 -10.09
CA GLU A 275 39.78 -33.02 -9.37
C GLU A 275 39.64 -34.47 -8.88
N ILE A 276 38.46 -34.86 -8.40
CA ILE A 276 38.12 -36.23 -7.98
C ILE A 276 38.23 -37.19 -9.17
N ASN A 277 37.63 -36.85 -10.32
CA ASN A 277 37.72 -37.69 -11.51
C ASN A 277 39.18 -37.87 -11.98
N LYS A 278 39.98 -36.79 -11.95
CA LYS A 278 41.41 -36.83 -12.23
C LYS A 278 42.21 -37.71 -11.25
N LEU A 279 41.86 -37.71 -9.95
CA LEU A 279 42.45 -38.61 -8.95
C LEU A 279 42.05 -40.07 -9.15
N LEU A 280 40.80 -40.32 -9.55
CA LEU A 280 40.28 -41.67 -9.86
C LEU A 280 40.77 -42.23 -11.21
N GLY A 281 41.58 -41.48 -11.96
CA GLY A 281 42.07 -41.88 -13.28
C GLY A 281 41.01 -41.95 -14.38
N LYS A 282 39.78 -41.48 -14.11
CA LYS A 282 38.71 -41.35 -15.10
C LYS A 282 39.01 -40.11 -15.95
N LYS A 283 39.36 -40.34 -17.23
CA LYS A 283 39.47 -39.30 -18.26
C LYS A 283 38.09 -38.95 -18.80
#